data_AF-A0A1H2QL02-F1
#
_entry.id   AF-A0A1H2QL02-F1
#
_cell.length_a   1.000
_cell.length_b   1.000
_cell.length_c   1.000
_cell.angle_alpha   90.00
_cell.angle_beta   90.00
_cell.angle_gamma   90.00
#
_symmetry.space_group_name_H-M   'P 1'
#
loop_
_entity.id
_entity.type
_entity.pdbx_description
1 polymer ?
#
loop_
_entity_poly.entity_id
_entity_poly.type
_entity_poly.pdbx_seq_one_letter_code
_entity_poly.pdbx_strand_id
1 'polypeptide(L)'
;MRKTDLLDELRADIGVVSDRLEREVYSLYRFVIQTLHARVAGYRYVGIYLTSPGIFRCFFRAGNSTLSPVVRFGEGYFSLTAARGNVVREQVSGCTEVYVPFYRGHHLVGVIVVISDAPDIIDDEDIALFCELASLFETKVEGCNS
;
A
#
# COMPACT_ATOMS: atom_id res chain seq x y z
N MET A 1 2.54 -23.82 3.76
CA MET A 1 1.42 -22.91 4.06
C MET A 1 0.83 -22.47 2.73
N ARG A 2 -0.50 -22.49 2.57
CA ARG A 2 -1.11 -21.92 1.36
C ARG A 2 -1.06 -20.41 1.45
N LYS A 3 -1.08 -19.73 0.31
CA LYS A 3 -1.03 -18.26 0.27
C LYS A 3 -2.20 -17.65 1.05
N THR A 4 -3.41 -18.19 0.89
CA THR A 4 -4.60 -17.74 1.62
C THR A 4 -4.42 -17.81 3.15
N ASP A 5 -3.87 -18.91 3.68
CA ASP A 5 -3.58 -19.04 5.13
C ASP A 5 -2.64 -17.92 5.61
N LEU A 6 -1.62 -17.60 4.80
CA LEU A 6 -0.68 -16.53 5.10
C LEU A 6 -1.36 -15.15 5.11
N LEU A 7 -2.23 -14.88 4.13
CA LEU A 7 -2.96 -13.61 4.06
C LEU A 7 -3.91 -13.46 5.25
N ASP A 8 -4.51 -14.54 5.73
CA ASP A 8 -5.38 -14.52 6.91
C ASP A 8 -4.59 -14.28 8.21
N GLU A 9 -3.41 -14.88 8.34
CA GLU A 9 -2.49 -14.56 9.44
C GLU A 9 -2.06 -13.09 9.40
N LEU A 10 -1.75 -12.56 8.21
CA LEU A 10 -1.41 -11.14 8.03
C LEU A 10 -2.55 -10.23 8.47
N ARG A 11 -3.80 -10.54 8.09
CA ARG A 11 -4.99 -9.80 8.53
C ARG A 11 -5.11 -9.81 10.06
N ALA A 12 -4.93 -10.97 10.69
CA ALA A 12 -5.01 -11.09 12.13
C ALA A 12 -3.94 -10.25 12.84
N ASP A 13 -2.67 -10.35 12.41
CA ASP A 13 -1.56 -9.59 12.99
C ASP A 13 -1.78 -8.08 12.85
N ILE A 14 -2.22 -7.64 11.67
CA ILE A 14 -2.48 -6.23 11.37
C ILE A 14 -3.66 -5.71 12.19
N GLY A 15 -4.72 -6.50 12.34
CA GLY A 15 -5.86 -6.17 13.21
C GLY A 15 -5.43 -5.93 14.66
N VAL A 16 -4.65 -6.86 15.24
CA VAL A 16 -4.17 -6.75 16.63
C VAL A 16 -3.31 -5.49 16.83
N VAL A 17 -2.43 -5.18 15.87
CA VAL A 17 -1.57 -3.98 15.97
C VAL A 17 -2.37 -2.71 15.75
N SER A 18 -3.31 -2.71 14.81
CA SER A 18 -4.20 -1.60 14.52
C SER A 18 -5.02 -1.18 15.75
N ASP A 19 -5.55 -2.14 16.51
CA ASP A 19 -6.33 -1.88 17.72
C ASP A 19 -5.51 -1.24 18.84
N ARG A 20 -4.20 -1.53 18.90
CA ARG A 20 -3.29 -0.94 19.89
C ARG A 20 -2.83 0.47 19.53
N LEU A 21 -2.93 0.87 18.26
CA LEU A 21 -2.38 2.12 17.72
C LEU A 21 -3.48 3.14 17.42
N GLU A 22 -4.33 3.46 18.40
CA GLU A 22 -5.51 4.33 18.23
C GLU A 22 -5.21 5.72 17.62
N ARG A 23 -3.97 6.23 17.74
CA ARG A 23 -3.59 7.57 17.23
C ARG A 23 -2.24 7.63 16.50
N GLU A 24 -1.68 6.47 16.17
CA GLU A 24 -0.34 6.38 15.57
C GLU A 24 -0.37 5.76 14.17
N VAL A 25 -1.10 6.42 13.26
CA VAL A 25 -1.28 5.92 11.89
C VAL A 25 0.05 5.69 11.14
N TYR A 26 1.06 6.51 11.42
CA TYR A 26 2.40 6.37 10.85
C TYR A 26 3.14 5.11 11.33
N SER A 27 2.91 4.70 12.59
CA SER A 27 3.45 3.46 13.14
C SER A 27 2.78 2.25 12.49
N LEU A 28 1.46 2.34 12.27
CA LEU A 28 0.69 1.33 11.55
C LEU A 28 1.16 1.17 10.09
N TYR A 29 1.39 2.27 9.37
CA TYR A 29 1.95 2.25 8.02
C TYR A 29 3.26 1.48 7.95
N ARG A 30 4.20 1.79 8.86
CA ARG A 30 5.50 1.12 8.92
C ARG A 30 5.35 -0.37 9.20
N PHE A 31 4.50 -0.72 10.16
CA PHE A 31 4.24 -2.11 10.51
C PHE A 31 3.70 -2.89 9.30
N VAL A 32 2.61 -2.42 8.69
CA VAL A 32 1.99 -3.11 7.55
C VAL A 32 2.97 -3.33 6.41
N ILE A 33 3.72 -2.30 6.01
CA ILE A 33 4.65 -2.38 4.89
C ILE A 33 5.82 -3.33 5.18
N GLN A 34 6.35 -3.28 6.41
CA GLN A 34 7.39 -4.21 6.84
C GLN A 34 6.89 -5.65 6.85
N THR A 35 5.68 -5.88 7.37
CA THR A 35 5.09 -7.22 7.51
C THR A 35 4.74 -7.82 6.15
N LEU A 36 4.14 -7.05 5.23
CA LEU A 36 3.85 -7.51 3.87
C LEU A 36 5.11 -7.99 3.16
N HIS A 37 6.16 -7.17 3.15
CA HIS A 37 7.42 -7.52 2.50
C HIS A 37 8.12 -8.71 3.18
N ALA A 38 8.09 -8.79 4.51
CA ALA A 38 8.78 -9.84 5.25
C ALA A 38 8.10 -11.21 5.11
N ARG A 39 6.76 -11.24 4.97
CA ARG A 39 6.00 -12.49 5.02
C ARG A 39 5.59 -13.01 3.65
N VAL A 40 5.33 -12.15 2.66
CA VAL A 40 4.90 -12.59 1.33
C VAL A 40 6.10 -12.71 0.39
N ALA A 41 6.51 -13.95 0.16
CA ALA A 41 7.56 -14.25 -0.81
C ALA A 41 7.14 -13.80 -2.22
N GLY A 42 8.03 -13.09 -2.90
CA GLY A 42 7.79 -12.58 -4.26
C GLY A 42 7.43 -11.10 -4.33
N TYR A 43 7.17 -10.42 -3.21
CA TYR A 43 7.10 -8.96 -3.15
C TYR A 43 8.51 -8.38 -3.05
N ARG A 44 9.02 -7.87 -4.17
CA ARG A 44 10.34 -7.24 -4.24
C ARG A 44 10.36 -5.86 -3.58
N TYR A 45 9.21 -5.20 -3.56
CA TYR A 45 9.04 -3.85 -3.05
C TYR A 45 7.63 -3.68 -2.50
N VAL A 46 7.55 -3.08 -1.32
CA VAL A 46 6.30 -2.61 -0.72
C VAL A 46 6.57 -1.20 -0.17
N GLY A 47 5.69 -0.24 -0.43
CA GLY A 47 5.89 1.14 0.02
C GLY A 47 4.60 1.92 0.18
N ILE A 48 4.68 2.99 0.97
CA ILE A 48 3.63 4.01 1.08
C ILE A 48 4.20 5.34 0.63
N TYR A 49 3.46 5.98 -0.26
CA TYR A 49 3.72 7.35 -0.68
C TYR A 49 2.61 8.23 -0.14
N LEU A 50 2.98 9.27 0.60
CA LEU A 50 2.04 10.26 1.10
C LEU A 50 2.00 11.46 0.16
N THR A 51 0.83 12.07 0.02
CA THR A 51 0.67 13.28 -0.77
C THR A 51 1.22 14.49 -0.03
N SER A 52 1.83 15.39 -0.78
CA SER A 52 2.13 16.77 -0.40
C SER A 52 1.78 17.66 -1.59
N PRO A 53 1.73 19.00 -1.46
CA PRO A 53 1.36 19.87 -2.57
C PRO A 53 2.14 19.56 -3.87
N GLY A 54 1.44 19.03 -4.87
CA GLY A 54 1.97 18.68 -6.19
C GLY A 54 2.82 17.40 -6.30
N ILE A 55 2.99 16.64 -5.22
CA ILE A 55 3.88 15.46 -5.21
C ILE A 55 3.35 14.29 -4.37
N PHE A 56 3.80 13.10 -4.71
CA PHE A 56 3.82 11.91 -3.88
C PHE A 56 5.23 11.74 -3.32
N ARG A 57 5.36 11.60 -2.00
CA ARG A 57 6.64 11.37 -1.31
C ARG A 57 6.63 10.01 -0.63
N CYS A 58 7.63 9.18 -0.92
CA CYS A 58 7.86 7.92 -0.23
C CYS A 58 8.04 8.18 1.26
N PHE A 59 7.07 7.73 2.06
CA PHE A 59 7.10 7.85 3.51
C PHE A 59 7.87 6.69 4.13
N PHE A 60 7.56 5.46 3.69
CA PHE A 60 8.23 4.26 4.15
C PHE A 60 8.22 3.20 3.04
N ARG A 61 9.25 2.36 3.01
CA ARG A 61 9.39 1.27 2.05
C ARG A 61 10.15 0.10 2.66
N ALA A 62 9.87 -1.08 2.14
CA ALA A 62 10.64 -2.30 2.34
C ALA A 62 10.95 -2.91 0.96
N GLY A 63 12.17 -3.41 0.79
CA GLY A 63 12.66 -3.94 -0.47
C GLY A 63 13.23 -2.88 -1.43
N ASN A 64 13.48 -3.28 -2.67
CA ASN A 64 14.17 -2.47 -3.68
C ASN A 64 13.27 -2.19 -4.89
N SER A 65 13.26 -0.95 -5.35
CA SER A 65 12.64 -0.58 -6.62
C SER A 65 13.38 0.58 -7.29
N THR A 66 13.11 0.76 -8.57
CA THR A 66 13.55 1.91 -9.36
C THR A 66 12.64 3.13 -9.20
N LEU A 67 11.59 3.04 -8.38
CA LEU A 67 10.68 4.14 -8.16
C LEU A 67 11.38 5.30 -7.45
N SER A 68 11.17 6.50 -7.97
CA SER A 68 11.67 7.72 -7.36
C SER A 68 11.04 7.91 -5.98
N PRO A 69 11.80 8.28 -4.93
CA PRO A 69 11.24 8.65 -3.63
C PRO A 69 10.30 9.86 -3.67
N VAL A 70 10.33 10.65 -4.76
CA VAL A 70 9.44 11.78 -5.00
C VAL A 70 8.92 11.71 -6.43
N VAL A 71 7.60 11.65 -6.59
CA VAL A 71 6.92 11.59 -7.90
C VAL A 71 5.99 12.79 -8.01
N ARG A 72 5.98 13.48 -9.15
CA ARG A 72 5.10 14.64 -9.34
C ARG A 72 3.69 14.19 -9.72
N PHE A 73 2.70 15.01 -9.37
CA PHE A 73 1.34 14.83 -9.89
C PHE A 73 1.33 15.02 -11.41
N GLY A 74 0.51 14.22 -12.09
CA GLY A 74 0.46 14.13 -13.56
C GLY A 74 1.41 13.09 -14.16
N GLU A 75 2.29 12.48 -13.35
CA GLU A 75 3.24 11.47 -13.81
C GLU A 75 2.84 10.05 -13.39
N GLY A 76 2.95 9.11 -14.35
CA GLY A 76 2.92 7.66 -14.13
C GLY A 76 1.66 7.12 -13.46
N TYR A 77 1.80 5.90 -12.92
CA TYR A 77 0.68 5.16 -12.33
C TYR A 77 0.21 5.71 -10.99
N PHE A 78 1.07 6.43 -10.26
CA PHE A 78 0.67 7.21 -9.06
C PHE A 78 -0.44 8.21 -9.37
N SER A 79 -0.28 8.95 -10.46
CA SER A 79 -1.28 9.95 -10.86
C SER A 79 -2.51 9.29 -11.48
N LEU A 80 -2.32 8.18 -12.19
CA LEU A 80 -3.44 7.41 -12.75
C LEU A 80 -4.35 6.83 -11.67
N THR A 81 -3.78 6.21 -10.64
CA THR A 81 -4.54 5.65 -9.51
C THR A 81 -5.28 6.74 -8.75
N ALA A 82 -4.59 7.86 -8.48
CA ALA A 82 -5.16 9.03 -7.81
C ALA A 82 -6.34 9.64 -8.56
N ALA A 83 -6.22 9.79 -9.88
CA ALA A 83 -7.26 10.38 -10.73
C ALA A 83 -8.49 9.46 -10.88
N ARG A 84 -8.28 8.14 -10.91
CA ARG A 84 -9.37 7.15 -11.05
C ARG A 84 -10.08 6.83 -9.74
N GLY A 85 -9.46 7.09 -8.60
CA GLY A 85 -10.03 6.68 -7.31
C GLY A 85 -10.03 5.16 -7.10
N ASN A 86 -9.23 4.41 -7.84
CA ASN A 86 -9.31 2.95 -7.90
C ASN A 86 -7.93 2.32 -8.05
N VAL A 87 -7.81 1.04 -7.67
CA VAL A 87 -6.59 0.25 -7.83
C VAL A 87 -6.12 0.25 -9.30
N VAL A 88 -4.82 0.45 -9.49
CA VAL A 88 -4.15 0.26 -10.76
C VAL A 88 -3.19 -0.92 -10.60
N ARG A 89 -3.33 -1.93 -11.47
CA ARG A 89 -2.44 -3.09 -11.58
C ARG A 89 -1.89 -3.13 -12.98
N GLU A 90 -0.57 -3.08 -13.12
CA GLU A 90 0.11 -2.99 -14.41
C GLU A 90 1.28 -3.97 -14.48
N GLN A 91 1.51 -4.52 -15.68
CA GLN A 91 2.68 -5.34 -15.94
C GLN A 91 3.75 -4.49 -16.62
N VAL A 92 4.89 -4.31 -15.95
CA VAL A 92 5.99 -3.45 -16.42
C VAL A 92 7.28 -4.27 -16.41
N SER A 93 7.89 -4.45 -17.58
CA SER A 93 9.21 -5.08 -17.72
C SER A 93 9.32 -6.46 -17.04
N GLY A 94 8.25 -7.27 -17.10
CA GLY A 94 8.20 -8.60 -16.48
C GLY A 94 7.84 -8.62 -14.99
N CYS A 95 7.52 -7.46 -14.40
CA CYS A 95 7.07 -7.32 -13.02
C CYS A 95 5.60 -6.92 -12.99
N THR A 96 4.88 -7.24 -11.90
CA THR A 96 3.56 -6.66 -11.63
C THR A 96 3.71 -5.54 -10.62
N GLU A 97 3.20 -4.36 -10.96
CA GLU A 97 3.12 -3.20 -10.07
C GLU A 97 1.66 -2.92 -9.72
N VAL A 98 1.38 -2.72 -8.44
CA VAL A 98 0.05 -2.40 -7.93
C VAL A 98 0.09 -1.11 -7.13
N TYR A 99 -0.87 -0.24 -7.41
CA TYR A 99 -1.02 1.08 -6.81
C TYR A 99 -2.43 1.21 -6.25
N VAL A 100 -2.54 1.25 -4.92
CA VAL A 100 -3.82 1.35 -4.20
C VAL A 100 -3.90 2.71 -3.50
N PRO A 101 -4.79 3.61 -3.93
CA PRO A 101 -4.94 4.92 -3.32
C PRO A 101 -5.75 4.80 -2.02
N PHE A 102 -5.50 5.68 -1.06
CA PHE A 102 -6.31 5.80 0.16
C PHE A 102 -6.55 7.26 0.51
N TYR A 103 -7.73 7.53 1.06
CA TYR A 103 -8.33 8.86 1.18
C TYR A 103 -8.74 9.19 2.62
N ARG A 104 -9.01 10.47 2.86
CA ARG A 104 -9.77 10.97 4.01
C ARG A 104 -10.94 11.77 3.46
N GLY A 105 -12.14 11.21 3.51
CA GLY A 105 -13.24 11.70 2.67
C GLY A 105 -12.82 11.75 1.19
N HIS A 106 -12.87 12.93 0.57
CA HIS A 106 -12.43 13.12 -0.82
C HIS A 106 -10.97 13.55 -0.97
N HIS A 107 -10.22 13.66 0.13
CA HIS A 107 -8.83 14.08 0.08
C HIS A 107 -7.91 12.87 -0.05
N LEU A 108 -7.18 12.76 -1.16
CA LEU A 108 -6.16 11.73 -1.32
C LEU A 108 -5.08 11.91 -0.25
N VAL A 109 -4.82 10.88 0.53
CA VAL A 109 -3.80 10.90 1.60
C VAL A 109 -2.51 10.26 1.10
N GLY A 110 -2.63 9.18 0.32
CA GLY A 110 -1.47 8.47 -0.20
C GLY A 110 -1.81 7.29 -1.09
N VAL A 111 -0.76 6.53 -1.42
CA VAL A 111 -0.83 5.35 -2.28
C VAL A 111 0.04 4.26 -1.66
N ILE A 112 -0.53 3.06 -1.49
CA ILE A 112 0.20 1.82 -1.23
C ILE A 112 0.72 1.32 -2.58
N VAL A 113 2.00 0.97 -2.63
CA VAL A 113 2.66 0.46 -3.83
C VAL A 113 3.27 -0.90 -3.53
N VAL A 114 2.92 -1.91 -4.33
CA VAL A 114 3.48 -3.26 -4.25
C VAL A 114 4.04 -3.63 -5.60
N ILE A 115 5.26 -4.17 -5.64
CA ILE A 115 5.86 -4.68 -6.86
C ILE A 115 6.34 -6.11 -6.63
N SER A 116 6.01 -7.00 -7.55
CA SER A 116 6.51 -8.37 -7.58
C SER A 116 7.57 -8.60 -8.65
N ASP A 117 8.39 -9.63 -8.47
CA ASP A 117 9.41 -10.03 -9.44
C ASP A 117 8.84 -10.81 -10.65
N ALA A 118 7.58 -11.22 -10.60
CA ALA A 118 6.92 -11.97 -11.67
C ALA A 118 5.43 -11.61 -11.82
N PRO A 119 4.87 -11.75 -13.04
CA PRO A 119 3.55 -11.23 -13.39
C PRO A 119 2.38 -11.85 -12.59
N ASP A 120 2.53 -13.11 -12.19
CA ASP A 120 1.45 -13.92 -11.57
C ASP A 120 1.59 -14.09 -10.06
N ILE A 121 2.52 -13.37 -9.43
CA ILE A 121 2.72 -13.43 -7.97
C ILE A 121 1.59 -12.71 -7.24
N ILE A 122 1.17 -11.56 -7.77
CA ILE A 122 0.08 -10.76 -7.21
C ILE A 122 -1.21 -11.19 -7.91
N ASP A 123 -2.15 -11.77 -7.17
CA ASP A 123 -3.46 -12.20 -7.65
C ASP A 123 -4.59 -11.41 -6.96
N ASP A 124 -5.83 -11.80 -7.22
CA ASP A 124 -7.00 -11.08 -6.72
C ASP A 124 -7.16 -11.15 -5.20
N GLU A 125 -6.61 -12.19 -4.54
CA GLU A 125 -6.62 -12.27 -3.06
C GLU A 125 -5.70 -11.20 -2.45
N ASP A 126 -4.56 -10.94 -3.10
CA ASP A 126 -3.66 -9.86 -2.66
C ASP A 126 -4.27 -8.49 -2.90
N ILE A 127 -4.91 -8.29 -4.06
CA ILE A 127 -5.61 -7.02 -4.36
C ILE A 127 -6.68 -6.76 -3.31
N ALA A 128 -7.47 -7.78 -2.94
CA ALA A 128 -8.45 -7.67 -1.88
C ALA A 128 -7.81 -7.24 -0.55
N LEU A 129 -6.71 -7.89 -0.14
CA LEU A 129 -5.95 -7.49 1.05
C LEU A 129 -5.47 -6.04 0.96
N PHE A 130 -4.92 -5.59 -0.16
CA PHE A 130 -4.43 -4.22 -0.29
C PHE A 130 -5.55 -3.18 -0.21
N CYS A 131 -6.73 -3.48 -0.75
CA CYS A 131 -7.93 -2.65 -0.60
C CYS A 131 -8.42 -2.59 0.85
N GLU A 132 -8.39 -3.71 1.57
CA GLU A 132 -8.71 -3.75 3.01
C GLU A 132 -7.73 -2.89 3.81
N LEU A 133 -6.43 -2.95 3.49
CA LEU A 133 -5.39 -2.15 4.13
C LEU A 133 -5.55 -0.66 3.85
N ALA A 134 -5.89 -0.30 2.61
CA ALA A 134 -6.25 1.07 2.26
C ALA A 134 -7.42 1.54 3.13
N SER A 135 -8.53 0.79 3.15
CA SER A 135 -9.73 1.12 3.96
C SER A 135 -9.42 1.25 5.46
N LEU A 136 -8.53 0.40 5.98
CA LEU A 136 -8.06 0.49 7.36
C LEU A 136 -7.31 1.81 7.60
N PHE A 137 -6.44 2.22 6.68
CA PHE A 137 -5.72 3.48 6.78
C PHE A 137 -6.67 4.68 6.73
N GLU A 138 -7.67 4.67 5.85
CA GLU A 138 -8.69 5.73 5.76
C GLU A 138 -9.40 5.91 7.11
N THR A 139 -9.87 4.79 7.70
CA THR A 139 -10.54 4.78 9.00
C THR A 139 -9.66 5.35 10.13
N LYS A 140 -8.37 4.97 10.16
CA LYS A 140 -7.43 5.45 11.19
C LYS A 140 -7.06 6.91 11.00
N VAL A 141 -6.94 7.39 9.76
CA VAL A 141 -6.67 8.81 9.46
C VAL A 141 -7.83 9.72 9.91
N GLU A 142 -9.07 9.26 9.79
CA GLU A 142 -10.25 9.97 10.29
C GLU A 142 -10.26 10.07 11.83
N GLY A 143 -9.95 8.98 12.52
CA GLY A 143 -9.91 8.92 13.98
C GLY A 143 -8.84 9.79 14.66
N CYS A 144 -7.71 10.07 13.99
CA CYS A 144 -6.61 10.87 14.57
C CYS A 144 -6.92 12.37 14.74
N ASN A 145 -7.97 12.91 14.10
CA ASN A 145 -8.31 14.34 14.16
C ASN A 145 -9.61 14.63 14.95
N SER A 146 -10.13 13.63 15.67
CA SER A 146 -11.33 13.72 16.52
C SER A 146 -10.99 13.90 18.00
#